data_AF-A0A172U9L5-F1
#
_entry.id   AF-A0A172U9L5-F1
#
_cell.length_a   1.000
_cell.length_b   1.000
_cell.length_c   1.000
_cell.angle_alpha   90.00
_cell.angle_beta   90.00
_cell.angle_gamma   90.00
#
_symmetry.space_group_name_H-M   'P 1'
#
loop_
_entity.id
_entity.type
_entity.pdbx_description
1 polymer ?
#
loop_
_entity_poly.entity_id
_entity_poly.type
_entity_poly.pdbx_seq_one_letter_code
_entity_poly.pdbx_strand_id
1 'polypeptide(L)'
;MIDNKRRHPRLKHRAKIKLIAPDVAESIVEMRDFSETGLFLQCDRALIPPMGTLLEVQTTEFDDAPVQLVKVVRIDPDSGFAVEFCSRD
;
A
#
# COMPACT_ATOMS: atom_id res chain seq x y z
N MET A 1 17.46 3.48 -23.04
CA MET A 1 17.24 4.32 -21.84
C MET A 1 15.91 3.89 -21.26
N ILE A 2 15.84 3.54 -19.98
CA ILE A 2 14.59 3.07 -19.37
C ILE A 2 13.86 4.30 -18.86
N ASP A 3 12.81 4.71 -19.57
CA ASP A 3 11.97 5.84 -19.20
C ASP A 3 11.33 5.62 -17.82
N ASN A 4 11.83 6.36 -16.83
CA ASN A 4 11.24 6.40 -15.50
C ASN A 4 9.94 7.21 -15.54
N LYS A 5 8.80 6.54 -15.77
CA LYS A 5 7.46 7.15 -15.83
C LYS A 5 6.90 7.59 -14.46
N ARG A 6 7.73 7.73 -13.42
CA ARG A 6 7.29 8.12 -12.08
C ARG A 6 7.01 9.61 -12.00
N ARG A 7 5.85 9.97 -11.46
CA ARG A 7 5.44 11.36 -11.26
C ARG A 7 5.91 11.96 -9.92
N HIS A 8 6.10 11.12 -8.90
CA HIS A 8 6.48 11.54 -7.54
C HIS A 8 7.68 10.75 -7.01
N PRO A 9 8.59 11.39 -6.25
CA PRO A 9 9.72 10.70 -5.62
C PRO A 9 9.21 9.73 -4.54
N ARG A 10 9.95 8.64 -4.33
CA ARG A 10 9.67 7.67 -3.26
C ARG A 10 10.62 7.89 -2.11
N LEU A 11 10.06 8.03 -0.92
CA LEU A 11 10.81 8.12 0.33
C LEU A 11 10.84 6.73 0.98
N LYS A 12 12.04 6.28 1.37
CA LYS A 12 12.21 5.04 2.13
C LYS A 12 11.82 5.34 3.57
N HIS A 13 10.70 4.79 4.01
CA HIS A 13 10.25 4.84 5.40
C HIS A 13 9.62 3.50 5.73
N ARG A 14 10.05 2.92 6.86
CA ARG A 14 9.53 1.65 7.34
C ARG A 14 8.53 1.95 8.44
N ALA A 15 7.28 1.60 8.18
CA ALA A 15 6.17 1.76 9.09
C ALA A 15 5.25 0.57 8.98
N LYS A 16 4.58 0.23 10.08
CA LYS A 16 3.53 -0.78 10.08
C LYS A 16 2.23 -0.17 9.59
N ILE A 17 1.61 -0.85 8.64
CA ILE A 17 0.35 -0.45 8.01
C ILE A 17 -0.67 -1.53 8.33
N LYS A 18 -1.77 -1.12 8.96
CA LYS A 18 -2.96 -1.93 9.10
C LYS A 18 -3.69 -1.97 7.74
N LEU A 19 -3.92 -3.17 7.26
CA LEU A 19 -4.65 -3.51 6.05
C LEU A 19 -6.06 -3.98 6.44
N ILE A 20 -7.07 -3.32 5.90
CA ILE A 20 -8.47 -3.64 6.12
C ILE A 20 -9.06 -3.95 4.74
N ALA A 21 -9.43 -5.21 4.52
CA ALA A 21 -9.99 -5.67 3.25
C ALA A 21 -11.43 -6.19 3.47
N PRO A 22 -12.33 -6.03 2.48
CA PRO A 22 -13.76 -6.37 2.65
C PRO A 22 -14.00 -7.84 3.04
N ASP A 23 -13.18 -8.75 2.51
CA ASP A 23 -13.38 -10.21 2.60
C ASP A 23 -12.23 -10.95 3.29
N VAL A 24 -11.28 -10.23 3.90
CA VAL A 24 -10.09 -10.81 4.53
C VAL A 24 -9.91 -10.25 5.93
N ALA A 25 -9.43 -11.08 6.85
CA ALA A 25 -9.05 -10.65 8.19
C ALA A 25 -8.06 -9.48 8.12
N GLU A 26 -8.26 -8.50 9.02
CA GLU A 26 -7.33 -7.40 9.19
C GLU A 26 -5.91 -7.93 9.38
N SER A 27 -4.96 -7.31 8.68
CA SER A 27 -3.56 -7.75 8.67
C SER A 27 -2.65 -6.56 8.90
N ILE A 28 -1.50 -6.78 9.55
CA ILE A 28 -0.46 -5.75 9.66
C ILE A 28 0.67 -6.12 8.70
N VAL A 29 1.05 -5.18 7.84
CA VAL A 29 2.13 -5.34 6.87
C VAL A 29 3.16 -4.22 7.01
N GLU A 30 4.35 -4.42 6.46
CA GLU A 30 5.43 -3.44 6.53
C GLU A 30 5.42 -2.55 5.27
N MET A 31 5.45 -1.24 5.45
CA MET A 31 5.68 -0.30 4.35
C MET A 31 7.16 -0.27 4.00
N ARG A 32 7.50 -0.38 2.71
CA ARG A 32 8.88 -0.27 2.22
C ARG A 32 9.23 1.16 1.81
N ASP A 33 8.34 1.76 1.04
CA ASP A 33 8.49 3.10 0.48
C ASP A 33 7.11 3.72 0.26
N PHE A 34 7.05 5.05 0.33
CA PHE A 34 5.85 5.83 0.04
C PHE A 34 6.15 6.98 -0.91
N SER A 35 5.10 7.52 -1.50
CA SER A 35 5.11 8.72 -2.34
C SER A 35 3.82 9.50 -2.08
N GLU A 36 3.70 10.69 -2.67
CA GLU A 36 2.48 11.51 -2.55
C GLU A 36 1.21 10.78 -3.02
N THR A 37 1.33 9.80 -3.91
CA THR A 37 0.18 9.11 -4.52
C THR A 37 -0.01 7.70 -4.04
N GLY A 38 0.85 7.15 -3.18
CA GLY A 38 0.67 5.78 -2.75
C GLY A 38 1.84 5.14 -2.02
N LEU A 39 1.65 3.87 -1.65
CA LEU A 39 2.54 3.08 -0.80
C LEU A 39 3.03 1.83 -1.53
N PHE A 40 4.19 1.33 -1.14
CA PHE A 40 4.60 -0.05 -1.39
C PHE A 40 4.62 -0.83 -0.08
N LEU A 41 3.85 -1.91 -0.03
CA LEU A 41 3.66 -2.75 1.14
C LEU A 41 4.35 -4.10 0.91
N GLN A 42 5.11 -4.55 1.91
CA GLN A 42 5.81 -5.83 1.95
C GLN A 42 5.03 -6.83 2.80
N CYS A 43 4.77 -7.99 2.22
CA CYS A 43 4.11 -9.10 2.87
C CYS A 43 4.42 -10.41 2.13
N ASP A 44 4.08 -11.53 2.77
CA ASP A 44 4.17 -12.84 2.13
C ASP A 44 3.19 -12.95 0.95
N ARG A 45 3.52 -13.79 -0.03
CA ARG A 45 2.72 -13.99 -1.25
C ARG A 45 1.25 -14.33 -0.98
N ALA A 46 0.98 -15.06 0.12
CA ALA A 46 -0.37 -15.45 0.51
C ALA A 46 -1.25 -14.26 0.96
N LEU A 47 -0.63 -13.13 1.30
CA LEU A 47 -1.29 -11.91 1.77
C LEU A 47 -1.42 -10.84 0.67
N ILE A 48 -0.93 -11.11 -0.55
CA ILE A 48 -1.00 -10.17 -1.66
C ILE A 48 -2.43 -10.20 -2.25
N PRO A 49 -3.18 -9.08 -2.19
CA PRO A 49 -4.50 -9.02 -2.80
C PRO A 49 -4.40 -9.00 -4.33
N PRO A 50 -5.46 -9.39 -5.06
CA PRO A 50 -5.50 -9.29 -6.51
C PRO A 50 -5.27 -7.86 -7.05
N MET A 51 -4.76 -7.77 -8.28
CA MET A 51 -4.57 -6.49 -8.94
C MET A 51 -5.92 -5.80 -9.16
N GLY A 52 -6.01 -4.50 -8.85
CA GLY A 52 -7.22 -3.71 -8.98
C GLY A 52 -8.15 -3.76 -7.76
N THR A 53 -7.88 -4.60 -6.76
CA THR A 53 -8.64 -4.65 -5.51
C THR A 53 -8.62 -3.30 -4.79
N LEU A 54 -9.79 -2.89 -4.30
CA LEU A 54 -9.95 -1.76 -3.40
C LEU A 54 -9.85 -2.25 -1.95
N LEU A 55 -9.09 -1.55 -1.15
CA LEU A 55 -8.90 -1.85 0.27
C LEU A 55 -8.59 -0.58 1.04
N GLU A 56 -8.61 -0.69 2.37
CA GLU A 56 -8.31 0.41 3.27
C GLU A 56 -6.97 0.19 3.97
N VAL A 57 -6.23 1.27 4.19
CA VAL A 57 -4.96 1.28 4.92
C VAL A 57 -4.97 2.31 6.03
N GLN A 58 -4.30 2.01 7.13
CA GLN A 58 -4.11 2.93 8.26
C GLN A 58 -2.69 2.78 8.81
N THR A 59 -1.96 3.87 9.04
CA THR A 59 -0.66 3.80 9.72
C THR A 59 -0.87 3.49 11.21
N THR A 60 0.02 2.69 11.80
CA THR A 60 0.01 2.40 13.23
C THR A 60 1.04 3.23 14.01
N GLU A 61 1.65 4.24 13.38
CA GLU A 61 2.69 5.06 14.03
C GLU A 61 2.13 6.04 15.07
N PHE A 62 0.84 6.34 15.00
CA PHE A 62 0.14 7.18 15.96
C PHE A 62 -1.32 6.73 16.08
N ASP A 63 -1.88 6.95 17.27
CA ASP A 63 -3.30 6.71 17.54
C ASP A 63 -4.18 7.60 16.66
N ASP A 64 -5.39 7.10 16.34
CA ASP A 64 -6.40 7.79 15.53
C ASP A 64 -5.95 8.23 14.12
N ALA A 65 -4.94 7.55 13.55
CA ALA A 65 -4.53 7.79 12.18
C ALA A 65 -5.70 7.63 11.19
N PRO A 66 -5.82 8.47 10.15
CA PRO A 66 -6.92 8.37 9.20
C PRO A 66 -6.84 7.07 8.39
N VAL A 67 -7.98 6.43 8.20
CA VAL A 67 -8.14 5.29 7.28
C VAL A 67 -8.16 5.83 5.85
N GLN A 68 -7.32 5.31 4.97
CA GLN A 68 -7.22 5.76 3.58
C GLN A 68 -7.64 4.65 2.62
N LEU A 69 -8.60 4.95 1.74
CA LEU A 69 -8.99 4.04 0.65
C LEU A 69 -7.91 4.04 -0.43
N VAL A 70 -7.54 2.84 -0.88
CA VAL A 70 -6.51 2.62 -1.89
C VAL A 70 -6.88 1.53 -2.88
N LYS A 71 -6.20 1.52 -4.02
CA LYS A 71 -6.31 0.50 -5.06
C LYS A 71 -4.98 -0.20 -5.30
N VAL A 72 -4.99 -1.53 -5.42
CA VAL A 72 -3.81 -2.30 -5.83
C VAL A 72 -3.50 -2.01 -7.30
N VAL A 73 -2.34 -1.41 -7.58
CA VAL A 73 -1.93 -1.00 -8.95
C VAL A 73 -0.73 -1.77 -9.48
N ARG A 74 -0.01 -2.49 -8.62
CA ARG A 74 1.13 -3.33 -9.02
C ARG A 74 1.37 -4.45 -8.02
N ILE A 75 1.71 -5.62 -8.52
CA ILE A 75 2.11 -6.78 -7.70
C ILE A 75 3.56 -7.15 -8.02
N ASP A 76 4.31 -7.47 -6.97
CA ASP A 76 5.65 -8.04 -7.00
C ASP A 76 5.61 -9.33 -6.16
N PRO A 77 5.49 -10.52 -6.78
CA PRO A 77 5.22 -11.77 -6.06
C PRO A 77 6.25 -12.13 -5.00
N ASP A 78 7.47 -11.61 -5.12
CA ASP A 78 8.61 -11.90 -4.24
C ASP A 78 8.78 -10.84 -3.15
N SER A 79 8.12 -9.67 -3.27
CA SER A 79 8.31 -8.55 -2.33
C SER A 79 7.01 -7.96 -1.77
N GLY A 80 5.85 -8.12 -2.40
CA GLY A 80 4.59 -7.52 -1.96
C GLY A 80 3.85 -6.77 -3.08
N PHE A 81 3.26 -5.61 -2.78
CA PHE A 81 2.43 -4.90 -3.74
C PHE A 81 2.45 -3.38 -3.56
N ALA A 82 2.10 -2.65 -4.62
CA ALA A 82 1.94 -1.21 -4.59
C ALA A 82 0.47 -0.83 -4.66
N VAL A 83 0.10 0.17 -3.87
CA VAL A 83 -1.24 0.74 -3.84
C VAL A 83 -1.19 2.22 -4.19
N GLU A 84 -2.26 2.71 -4.82
CA GLU A 84 -2.47 4.13 -5.12
C GLU A 84 -3.61 4.67 -4.23
N PHE A 85 -3.43 5.88 -3.70
CA PHE A 85 -4.46 6.57 -2.92
C PHE A 85 -5.64 6.92 -3.82
N CYS A 86 -6.83 6.45 -3.45
CA CYS A 86 -8.05 6.92 -4.08
C CYS A 86 -8.34 8.36 -3.61
N SER A 87 -8.62 9.25 -4.55
CA SER A 87 -9.15 10.58 -4.21
C SER A 87 -10.45 10.41 -3.44
N ARG A 88 -10.56 11.11 -2.32
CA ARG A 88 -11.86 11.38 -1.70
C ARG A 88 -12.42 12.58 -2.46
N ASP A 89 -13.49 12.35 -3.22
CA ASP A 89 -14.30 13.44 -3.77
C ASP A 89 -14.98 14.22 -2.62
#